data_AF-A0AAW0NMW2-F1
#
_entry.id   AF-A0AAW0NMW2-F1
#
_cell.length_a   1.000
_cell.length_b   1.000
_cell.length_c   1.000
_cell.angle_alpha   90.00
_cell.angle_beta   90.00
_cell.angle_gamma   90.00
#
_symmetry.space_group_name_H-M   'P 1'
#
loop_
_entity.id
_entity.type
_entity.pdbx_description
1 polymer ?
#
loop_
_entity_poly.entity_id
_entity_poly.type
_entity_poly.pdbx_seq_one_letter_code
_entity_poly.pdbx_strand_id
1 'polypeptide(L)'
;MSLQVALLLLLRCLASALAQYELCKSLVSTDEGSVWEHYACQPKATSMKDYMRIKVDPPGITCGNPPERFCTLENPYLCSDECDASNPDLAHPPQLMQDKERNGLITYWQTVTWRRHPEPLLANITLSWNKSLELTDDLHITFEYGRPTIMVLDKSMDHGRSWQPYQYYADDCLDAFNMQPKRVRDLSPTNITRVICTEQYSRWVGSKNEKNVKFEVRSRFAVFAGPRLQQMDNLYTRMESMKGLRDFFTFTNLRLRLLRPALGGTYVQRDNLLKYFYAISNIDVPARCKCNLHASQCLLVDGNLQCQCEHNTTGQDCQRCKKGFKAKSWKAGSYLPTPNGTPNTSNVCDEEMLLCQNGGTCFQNQKCICPPEFKGVLCQQSRCEAGKDCNSASSLDLSTALLLLCTLLTHLLATLSPH
;
A
#
# COMPACT_ATOMS: atom_id res chain seq x y z
N MET A 1 19.37 32.47 -26.04
CA MET A 1 19.49 31.43 -24.99
C MET A 1 20.42 30.35 -25.52
N SER A 2 21.55 30.09 -24.86
CA SER A 2 22.59 29.20 -25.40
C SER A 2 22.09 27.76 -25.48
N LEU A 3 22.56 27.03 -26.51
CA LEU A 3 22.30 25.60 -26.71
C LEU A 3 22.61 24.77 -25.45
N GLN A 4 23.55 25.25 -24.64
CA GLN A 4 23.97 24.70 -23.36
C GLN A 4 22.90 24.84 -22.26
N VAL A 5 22.16 25.95 -22.22
CA VAL A 5 21.00 26.12 -21.33
C VAL A 5 19.85 25.23 -21.76
N ALA A 6 19.62 25.07 -23.07
CA ALA A 6 18.62 24.14 -23.60
C ALA A 6 18.97 22.67 -23.28
N LEU A 7 20.23 22.29 -23.41
CA LEU A 7 20.72 20.95 -23.07
C LEU A 7 20.66 20.68 -21.55
N LEU A 8 21.01 21.65 -20.71
CA LEU A 8 20.88 21.55 -19.25
C LEU A 8 19.41 21.49 -18.80
N LEU A 9 18.52 22.23 -19.47
CA LEU A 9 17.07 22.14 -19.24
C LEU A 9 16.51 20.80 -19.72
N LEU A 10 16.96 20.28 -20.86
CA LEU A 10 16.62 18.94 -21.35
C LEU A 10 17.12 17.83 -20.43
N LEU A 11 18.36 17.92 -19.94
CA LEU A 11 18.93 16.98 -18.95
C LEU A 11 18.20 17.07 -17.61
N ARG A 12 17.83 18.26 -17.15
CA ARG A 12 16.99 18.44 -15.95
C ARG A 12 15.57 17.89 -16.17
N CYS A 13 14.98 18.07 -17.35
CA CYS A 13 13.67 17.50 -17.72
C CYS A 13 13.72 15.97 -17.86
N LEU A 14 14.79 15.41 -18.41
CA LEU A 14 15.00 13.96 -18.53
C LEU A 14 15.26 13.33 -17.16
N ALA A 15 16.04 13.99 -16.30
CA ALA A 15 16.26 13.54 -14.92
C ALA A 15 14.99 13.63 -14.04
N SER A 16 14.08 14.55 -14.35
CA SER A 16 12.77 14.65 -13.67
C SER A 16 11.69 13.74 -14.27
N ALA A 17 12.00 13.02 -15.37
CA ALA A 17 11.13 12.03 -15.99
C ALA A 17 11.44 10.57 -15.59
N LEU A 18 12.58 10.31 -14.92
CA LEU A 18 12.78 9.02 -14.26
C LEU A 18 11.95 9.01 -12.98
N ALA A 19 10.96 8.12 -12.94
CA ALA A 19 10.31 7.74 -11.69
C ALA A 19 11.39 7.31 -10.68
N GLN A 20 11.23 7.71 -9.42
CA GLN A 20 12.20 7.43 -8.37
C GLN A 20 12.13 5.94 -8.01
N TYR A 21 13.29 5.32 -7.77
CA TYR A 21 13.44 3.91 -7.39
C TYR A 21 13.10 2.88 -8.51
N GLU A 22 13.43 3.16 -9.77
CA GLU A 22 13.17 2.24 -10.91
C GLU A 22 14.29 1.19 -11.13
N LEU A 23 15.50 1.43 -10.61
CA LEU A 23 16.66 0.55 -10.78
C LEU A 23 16.94 -0.19 -9.47
N CYS A 24 16.95 -1.53 -9.52
CA CYS A 24 17.32 -2.35 -8.35
C CYS A 24 18.84 -2.55 -8.22
N LYS A 25 19.57 -2.50 -9.34
CA LYS A 25 21.02 -2.67 -9.35
C LYS A 25 21.67 -2.00 -10.55
N SER A 26 22.91 -1.58 -10.41
CA SER A 26 23.76 -1.11 -11.50
C SER A 26 25.15 -1.74 -11.41
N LEU A 27 25.83 -1.85 -12.55
CA LEU A 27 27.20 -2.36 -12.60
C LEU A 27 28.15 -1.16 -12.43
N VAL A 28 28.96 -1.21 -11.38
CA VAL A 28 29.92 -0.15 -11.03
C VAL A 28 31.33 -0.70 -11.12
N SER A 29 32.23 0.07 -11.74
CA SER A 29 33.65 -0.26 -11.77
C SER A 29 34.32 0.17 -10.48
N THR A 30 34.98 -0.77 -9.81
CA THR A 30 35.78 -0.56 -8.61
C THR A 30 37.22 -0.97 -8.87
N ASP A 31 38.14 -0.60 -7.96
CA ASP A 31 39.57 -0.96 -8.07
C ASP A 31 39.80 -2.49 -8.11
N GLU A 32 38.86 -3.27 -7.57
CA GLU A 32 38.89 -4.75 -7.58
C GLU A 32 38.05 -5.37 -8.73
N GLY A 33 37.53 -4.55 -9.66
CA GLY A 33 36.75 -5.01 -10.83
C GLY A 33 35.30 -4.50 -10.85
N SER A 34 34.48 -5.05 -11.74
CA SER A 34 33.06 -4.67 -11.88
C SER A 34 32.18 -5.36 -10.85
N VAL A 35 31.49 -4.59 -10.01
CA VAL A 35 30.64 -5.08 -8.91
C VAL A 35 29.21 -4.56 -9.08
N TRP A 36 28.23 -5.38 -8.69
CA TRP A 36 26.83 -4.95 -8.64
C TRP A 36 26.57 -4.10 -7.39
N GLU A 37 26.19 -2.84 -7.60
CA GLU A 37 25.64 -1.99 -6.55
C GLU A 37 24.12 -2.13 -6.54
N HIS A 38 23.52 -2.27 -5.34
CA HIS A 38 22.09 -2.48 -5.16
C HIS A 38 21.40 -1.24 -4.57
N TYR A 39 20.17 -0.98 -4.99
CA TYR A 39 19.37 0.17 -4.56
C TYR A 39 17.94 -0.24 -4.21
N ALA A 40 17.24 0.56 -3.40
CA ALA A 40 15.80 0.33 -3.20
C ALA A 40 15.05 0.49 -4.53
N CYS A 41 14.11 -0.39 -4.83
CA CYS A 41 13.38 -0.33 -6.10
C CYS A 41 11.92 -0.74 -6.00
N GLN A 42 11.04 -0.07 -6.75
CA GLN A 42 9.60 -0.31 -6.76
C GLN A 42 9.05 -0.34 -8.19
N PRO A 43 7.94 -1.05 -8.46
CA PRO A 43 7.34 -1.05 -9.78
C PRO A 43 6.59 0.25 -10.09
N LYS A 44 6.47 0.55 -11.38
CA LYS A 44 5.66 1.66 -11.88
C LYS A 44 4.20 1.56 -11.41
N ALA A 45 3.63 2.73 -11.13
CA ALA A 45 2.20 2.87 -10.91
C ALA A 45 1.44 2.69 -12.23
N THR A 46 0.28 2.04 -12.16
CA THR A 46 -0.64 1.89 -13.29
C THR A 46 -2.08 1.79 -12.77
N SER A 47 -3.06 1.88 -13.65
CA SER A 47 -4.44 1.55 -13.28
C SER A 47 -4.55 0.05 -13.08
N MET A 48 -4.92 -0.36 -11.87
CA MET A 48 -5.09 -1.77 -11.52
C MET A 48 -6.47 -2.31 -11.94
N LYS A 49 -7.29 -1.49 -12.60
CA LYS A 49 -8.60 -1.94 -13.10
C LYS A 49 -8.44 -3.11 -14.07
N ASP A 50 -7.45 -3.10 -14.95
CA ASP A 50 -7.23 -4.17 -15.95
C ASP A 50 -6.95 -5.55 -15.32
N TYR A 51 -6.55 -5.61 -14.04
CA TYR A 51 -6.23 -6.85 -13.32
C TYR A 51 -7.22 -7.21 -12.22
N MET A 52 -8.29 -6.43 -12.05
CA MET A 52 -9.25 -6.64 -10.98
C MET A 52 -10.23 -7.77 -11.31
N ARG A 53 -10.59 -8.56 -10.31
CA ARG A 53 -11.70 -9.51 -10.39
C ARG A 53 -12.87 -8.96 -9.60
N ILE A 54 -14.00 -8.79 -10.29
CA ILE A 54 -15.21 -8.21 -9.72
C ILE A 54 -16.15 -9.33 -9.26
N LYS A 55 -16.65 -9.20 -8.03
CA LYS A 55 -17.77 -9.99 -7.53
C LYS A 55 -18.84 -9.05 -7.01
N VAL A 56 -20.09 -9.26 -7.42
CA VAL A 56 -21.24 -8.49 -6.97
C VAL A 56 -22.13 -9.38 -6.11
N ASP A 57 -22.54 -8.88 -4.95
CA ASP A 57 -23.45 -9.53 -4.00
C ASP A 57 -24.59 -8.55 -3.61
N PRO A 58 -25.82 -9.01 -3.33
CA PRO A 58 -26.28 -10.40 -3.41
C PRO A 58 -26.46 -10.88 -4.87
N PRO A 59 -26.52 -12.20 -5.12
CA PRO A 59 -26.87 -12.72 -6.44
C PRO A 59 -28.26 -12.21 -6.86
N GLY A 60 -28.42 -11.86 -8.13
CA GLY A 60 -29.66 -11.29 -8.66
C GLY A 60 -29.83 -9.78 -8.46
N ILE A 61 -28.83 -9.09 -7.88
CA ILE A 61 -28.88 -7.62 -7.73
C ILE A 61 -28.65 -6.88 -9.06
N THR A 62 -27.92 -7.46 -10.00
CA THR A 62 -27.75 -6.90 -11.36
C THR A 62 -29.08 -7.00 -12.11
N CYS A 63 -29.51 -5.93 -12.78
CA CYS A 63 -30.78 -5.91 -13.50
C CYS A 63 -30.80 -6.86 -14.71
N GLY A 64 -32.00 -7.11 -15.24
CA GLY A 64 -32.20 -7.80 -16.51
C GLY A 64 -32.65 -9.25 -16.42
N ASN A 65 -32.84 -9.80 -15.21
CA ASN A 65 -33.38 -11.15 -14.99
C ASN A 65 -34.45 -11.16 -13.87
N PRO A 66 -35.75 -10.99 -14.18
CA PRO A 66 -36.32 -10.75 -15.51
C PRO A 66 -36.01 -9.33 -16.04
N PRO A 67 -36.27 -9.06 -17.34
CA PRO A 67 -36.14 -7.72 -17.90
C PRO A 67 -36.91 -6.67 -17.10
N GLU A 68 -36.30 -5.50 -16.91
CA GLU A 68 -36.79 -4.47 -16.01
C GLU A 68 -36.68 -3.06 -16.61
N ARG A 69 -37.78 -2.32 -16.64
CA ARG A 69 -37.77 -0.89 -16.99
C ARG A 69 -37.24 -0.01 -15.88
N PHE A 70 -36.57 1.08 -16.26
CA PHE A 70 -36.02 2.09 -15.36
C PHE A 70 -36.20 3.51 -15.92
N CYS A 71 -36.01 4.52 -15.08
CA CYS A 71 -36.07 5.92 -15.49
C CYS A 71 -34.67 6.53 -15.57
N THR A 72 -34.39 7.24 -16.65
CA THR A 72 -33.17 8.05 -16.80
C THR A 72 -33.46 9.52 -16.55
N LEU A 73 -32.41 10.34 -16.40
CA LEU A 73 -32.56 11.80 -16.31
C LEU A 73 -33.10 12.41 -17.61
N GLU A 74 -32.87 11.74 -18.75
CA GLU A 74 -33.35 12.14 -20.07
C GLU A 74 -34.82 11.78 -20.27
N ASN A 75 -35.26 10.67 -19.67
CA ASN A 75 -36.62 10.18 -19.75
C ASN A 75 -37.29 9.99 -18.36
N PRO A 76 -37.48 11.06 -17.58
CA PRO A 76 -37.98 10.96 -16.21
C PRO A 76 -39.49 10.66 -16.12
N TYR A 77 -40.23 10.83 -17.22
CA TYR A 77 -41.70 10.68 -17.24
C TYR A 77 -42.16 9.39 -17.90
N LEU A 78 -41.54 8.94 -19.01
CA LEU A 78 -41.98 7.71 -19.69
C LEU A 78 -41.28 6.46 -19.17
N CYS A 79 -40.06 6.59 -18.62
CA CYS A 79 -39.28 5.46 -18.06
C CYS A 79 -39.30 4.23 -18.97
N SER A 80 -39.09 4.46 -20.26
CA SER A 80 -39.20 3.43 -21.31
C SER A 80 -37.89 2.67 -21.54
N ASP A 81 -36.81 3.09 -20.88
CA ASP A 81 -35.53 2.41 -20.93
C ASP A 81 -35.64 1.06 -20.22
N GLU A 82 -35.05 0.03 -20.79
CA GLU A 82 -35.18 -1.35 -20.35
C GLU A 82 -33.80 -1.99 -20.17
N CYS A 83 -33.62 -2.68 -19.05
CA CYS A 83 -32.48 -3.54 -18.81
C CYS A 83 -32.91 -4.98 -19.04
N ASP A 84 -32.25 -5.67 -19.97
CA ASP A 84 -32.50 -7.07 -20.32
C ASP A 84 -31.15 -7.80 -20.42
N ALA A 85 -30.93 -8.78 -19.54
CA ALA A 85 -29.67 -9.52 -19.50
C ALA A 85 -29.53 -10.52 -20.66
N SER A 86 -30.62 -10.84 -21.37
CA SER A 86 -30.60 -11.71 -22.55
C SER A 86 -30.18 -10.98 -23.82
N ASN A 87 -30.31 -9.64 -23.85
CA ASN A 87 -29.92 -8.80 -24.98
C ASN A 87 -28.63 -8.03 -24.66
N PRO A 88 -27.50 -8.30 -25.34
CA PRO A 88 -26.23 -7.61 -25.10
C PRO A 88 -26.30 -6.08 -25.21
N ASP A 89 -27.21 -5.52 -26.01
CA ASP A 89 -27.36 -4.07 -26.20
C ASP A 89 -28.08 -3.39 -25.02
N LEU A 90 -28.79 -4.17 -24.20
CA LEU A 90 -29.56 -3.71 -23.02
C LEU A 90 -29.03 -4.29 -21.71
N ALA A 91 -27.98 -5.12 -21.79
CA ALA A 91 -27.40 -5.78 -20.64
C ALA A 91 -26.38 -4.88 -19.94
N HIS A 92 -26.44 -4.84 -18.61
CA HIS A 92 -25.55 -4.02 -17.78
C HIS A 92 -24.70 -4.87 -16.82
N PRO A 93 -23.82 -5.76 -17.33
CA PRO A 93 -23.09 -6.69 -16.48
C PRO A 93 -21.94 -6.01 -15.70
N PRO A 94 -21.47 -6.59 -14.58
CA PRO A 94 -20.44 -5.99 -13.73
C PRO A 94 -19.11 -5.66 -14.44
N GLN A 95 -18.79 -6.36 -15.53
CA GLN A 95 -17.58 -6.17 -16.33
C GLN A 95 -17.48 -4.77 -16.94
N LEU A 96 -18.62 -4.10 -17.13
CA LEU A 96 -18.64 -2.73 -17.65
C LEU A 96 -18.01 -1.73 -16.67
N MET A 97 -17.90 -2.02 -15.37
CA MET A 97 -17.17 -1.16 -14.43
C MET A 97 -15.65 -1.12 -14.66
N GLN A 98 -15.12 -2.04 -15.46
CA GLN A 98 -13.69 -2.23 -15.72
C GLN A 98 -13.27 -1.81 -17.12
N ASP A 99 -14.22 -1.70 -18.05
CA ASP A 99 -13.92 -1.59 -19.46
C ASP A 99 -13.22 -0.27 -19.81
N LYS A 100 -12.75 -0.17 -21.05
CA LYS A 100 -12.18 1.06 -21.57
C LYS A 100 -13.26 1.71 -22.41
N GLU A 101 -13.75 2.87 -21.99
CA GLU A 101 -14.70 3.67 -22.76
C GLU A 101 -14.17 3.85 -24.20
N ARG A 102 -14.96 3.43 -25.19
CA ARG A 102 -14.60 3.55 -26.61
C ARG A 102 -15.56 4.53 -27.28
N ASN A 103 -15.00 5.45 -28.07
CA ASN A 103 -15.77 6.36 -28.94
C ASN A 103 -16.81 7.24 -28.20
N GLY A 104 -16.63 7.48 -26.89
CA GLY A 104 -17.54 8.29 -26.08
C GLY A 104 -18.86 7.61 -25.73
N LEU A 105 -19.02 6.30 -26.02
CA LEU A 105 -20.15 5.52 -25.53
C LEU A 105 -19.90 5.14 -24.08
N ILE A 106 -20.81 5.55 -23.21
CA ILE A 106 -20.75 5.26 -21.78
C ILE A 106 -21.41 3.90 -21.55
N THR A 107 -20.63 2.96 -21.04
CA THR A 107 -21.07 1.66 -20.54
C THR A 107 -21.11 1.70 -19.02
N TYR A 108 -22.01 0.92 -18.42
CA TYR A 108 -22.13 0.87 -16.96
C TYR A 108 -22.80 -0.41 -16.50
N TRP A 109 -22.38 -0.88 -15.32
CA TRP A 109 -23.12 -1.88 -14.56
C TRP A 109 -24.31 -1.23 -13.86
N GLN A 110 -25.43 -1.94 -13.76
CA GLN A 110 -26.66 -1.44 -13.16
C GLN A 110 -27.33 -2.48 -12.24
N THR A 111 -27.85 -2.01 -11.10
CA THR A 111 -28.70 -2.82 -10.21
C THR A 111 -30.15 -2.84 -10.67
N VAL A 112 -30.92 -3.80 -10.17
CA VAL A 112 -32.40 -3.71 -10.15
C VAL A 112 -32.86 -2.38 -9.55
N THR A 113 -34.06 -1.93 -9.93
CA THR A 113 -34.64 -0.72 -9.34
C THR A 113 -35.17 -0.97 -7.93
N TRP A 114 -35.41 0.10 -7.17
CA TRP A 114 -35.80 0.01 -5.76
C TRP A 114 -37.28 -0.37 -5.54
N ARG A 115 -37.83 -1.28 -6.36
CA ARG A 115 -39.25 -1.69 -6.30
C ARG A 115 -39.68 -2.28 -4.96
N ARG A 116 -38.74 -2.86 -4.21
CA ARG A 116 -38.98 -3.49 -2.90
C ARG A 116 -38.97 -2.50 -1.73
N HIS A 117 -38.91 -1.19 -1.99
CA HIS A 117 -39.01 -0.17 -0.94
C HIS A 117 -40.23 -0.46 -0.03
N PRO A 118 -40.10 -0.43 1.31
CA PRO A 118 -39.01 0.19 2.10
C PRO A 118 -37.82 -0.70 2.42
N GLU A 119 -37.75 -1.93 1.91
CA GLU A 119 -36.57 -2.76 2.10
C GLU A 119 -35.34 -2.10 1.45
N PRO A 120 -34.20 -1.93 2.15
CA PRO A 120 -33.05 -1.24 1.60
C PRO A 120 -32.49 -1.90 0.32
N LEU A 121 -32.21 -1.09 -0.70
CA LEU A 121 -31.47 -1.55 -1.90
C LEU A 121 -29.99 -1.64 -1.55
N LEU A 122 -29.54 -2.82 -1.12
CA LEU A 122 -28.14 -3.07 -0.75
C LEU A 122 -27.40 -3.76 -1.88
N ALA A 123 -26.21 -3.28 -2.20
CA ALA A 123 -25.31 -3.93 -3.16
C ALA A 123 -23.85 -3.84 -2.69
N ASN A 124 -23.16 -4.98 -2.72
CA ASN A 124 -21.75 -5.08 -2.40
C ASN A 124 -20.96 -5.40 -3.67
N ILE A 125 -19.95 -4.59 -3.98
CA ILE A 125 -19.04 -4.83 -5.10
C ILE A 125 -17.66 -5.09 -4.51
N THR A 126 -17.19 -6.33 -4.63
CA THR A 126 -15.88 -6.76 -4.16
C THR A 126 -14.90 -6.77 -5.32
N LEU A 127 -13.82 -6.02 -5.20
CA LEU A 127 -12.73 -5.91 -6.16
C LEU A 127 -11.52 -6.63 -5.59
N SER A 128 -11.03 -7.63 -6.31
CA SER A 128 -9.98 -8.53 -5.81
C SER A 128 -8.78 -8.54 -6.72
N TRP A 129 -7.61 -8.30 -6.13
CA TRP A 129 -6.32 -8.53 -6.75
C TRP A 129 -5.67 -9.60 -5.91
N ASN A 130 -5.41 -10.77 -6.50
CA ASN A 130 -4.69 -11.83 -5.81
C ASN A 130 -3.20 -11.47 -5.71
N LYS A 131 -2.89 -10.29 -5.15
CA LYS A 131 -1.61 -9.61 -5.04
C LYS A 131 -1.79 -8.40 -4.11
N SER A 132 -0.83 -8.15 -3.21
CA SER A 132 -0.79 -6.92 -2.42
C SER A 132 -0.43 -5.71 -3.29
N LEU A 133 -1.22 -4.65 -3.18
CA LEU A 133 -1.09 -3.39 -3.92
C LEU A 133 -0.93 -2.22 -2.96
N GLU A 134 -0.32 -1.13 -3.44
CA GLU A 134 -0.19 0.15 -2.74
C GLU A 134 -0.78 1.26 -3.61
N LEU A 135 -1.76 2.01 -3.09
CA LEU A 135 -2.35 3.15 -3.80
C LEU A 135 -1.31 4.24 -4.05
N THR A 136 -1.37 4.85 -5.23
CA THR A 136 -0.44 5.92 -5.64
C THR A 136 -1.16 7.22 -6.00
N ASP A 137 -2.45 7.15 -6.32
CA ASP A 137 -3.29 8.30 -6.64
C ASP A 137 -4.72 8.04 -6.11
N ASP A 138 -5.61 9.03 -6.24
CA ASP A 138 -7.00 8.96 -5.82
C ASP A 138 -7.72 7.81 -6.53
N LEU A 139 -8.47 7.02 -5.76
CA LEU A 139 -9.40 6.04 -6.32
C LEU A 139 -10.65 6.80 -6.77
N HIS A 140 -11.09 6.54 -8.01
CA HIS A 140 -12.24 7.19 -8.61
C HIS A 140 -13.34 6.17 -8.92
N ILE A 141 -14.57 6.47 -8.49
CA ILE A 141 -15.77 5.69 -8.80
C ILE A 141 -16.74 6.62 -9.51
N THR A 142 -17.06 6.31 -10.76
CA THR A 142 -17.95 7.11 -11.61
C THR A 142 -19.35 6.50 -11.61
N PHE A 143 -20.35 7.26 -11.17
CA PHE A 143 -21.77 6.88 -11.17
C PHE A 143 -22.55 7.62 -12.26
N GLU A 144 -23.42 6.92 -12.98
CA GLU A 144 -24.15 7.52 -14.10
C GLU A 144 -25.44 8.22 -13.69
N TYR A 145 -26.27 7.55 -12.89
CA TYR A 145 -27.60 8.04 -12.49
C TYR A 145 -27.66 8.47 -11.02
N GLY A 146 -26.60 9.18 -10.59
CA GLY A 146 -26.51 9.78 -9.26
C GLY A 146 -25.67 8.98 -8.28
N ARG A 147 -24.94 9.70 -7.43
CA ARG A 147 -24.07 9.12 -6.41
C ARG A 147 -24.91 8.58 -5.23
N PRO A 148 -24.48 7.50 -4.57
CA PRO A 148 -25.15 6.98 -3.38
C PRO A 148 -25.28 8.05 -2.29
N THR A 149 -26.46 8.13 -1.67
CA THR A 149 -26.63 8.95 -0.47
C THR A 149 -25.97 8.32 0.74
N ILE A 150 -25.82 6.99 0.78
CA ILE A 150 -25.05 6.27 1.81
C ILE A 150 -24.23 5.15 1.14
N MET A 151 -22.91 5.17 1.34
CA MET A 151 -22.02 4.07 0.97
C MET A 151 -20.78 3.98 1.87
N VAL A 152 -20.12 2.83 1.86
CA VAL A 152 -18.86 2.59 2.57
C VAL A 152 -17.84 1.98 1.61
N LEU A 153 -16.60 2.47 1.64
CA LEU A 153 -15.46 1.80 1.04
C LEU A 153 -14.74 1.04 2.15
N ASP A 154 -14.68 -0.28 2.03
CA ASP A 154 -13.87 -1.16 2.87
C ASP A 154 -12.61 -1.59 2.14
N LYS A 155 -11.57 -1.95 2.89
CA LYS A 155 -10.38 -2.64 2.38
C LYS A 155 -10.08 -3.92 3.14
N SER A 156 -9.37 -4.83 2.49
CA SER A 156 -8.80 -6.04 3.08
C SER A 156 -7.30 -6.12 2.82
N MET A 157 -6.57 -6.68 3.77
CA MET A 157 -5.12 -6.90 3.72
C MET A 157 -4.74 -8.39 3.69
N ASP A 158 -5.73 -9.28 3.73
CA ASP A 158 -5.58 -10.72 3.91
C ASP A 158 -6.42 -11.52 2.91
N HIS A 159 -6.52 -11.00 1.69
CA HIS A 159 -7.22 -11.62 0.56
C HIS A 159 -8.73 -11.80 0.80
N GLY A 160 -9.37 -10.84 1.47
CA GLY A 160 -10.81 -10.80 1.69
C GLY A 160 -11.30 -11.59 2.91
N ARG A 161 -10.39 -12.10 3.76
CA ARG A 161 -10.75 -12.84 4.98
C ARG A 161 -11.29 -11.91 6.06
N SER A 162 -10.64 -10.77 6.27
CA SER A 162 -11.09 -9.70 7.14
C SER A 162 -11.24 -8.39 6.37
N TRP A 163 -12.16 -7.55 6.85
CA TRP A 163 -12.52 -6.29 6.23
C TRP A 163 -12.49 -5.18 7.26
N GLN A 164 -11.90 -4.05 6.88
CA GLN A 164 -11.90 -2.84 7.68
C GLN A 164 -12.44 -1.66 6.87
N PRO A 165 -13.20 -0.75 7.50
CA PRO A 165 -13.65 0.47 6.85
C PRO A 165 -12.45 1.31 6.42
N TYR A 166 -12.52 1.85 5.22
CA TYR A 166 -11.49 2.73 4.65
C TYR A 166 -11.97 4.18 4.60
N GLN A 167 -13.23 4.40 4.18
CA GLN A 167 -13.90 5.70 4.24
C GLN A 167 -15.44 5.53 4.19
N TYR A 168 -16.14 6.37 4.92
CA TYR A 168 -17.61 6.44 4.91
C TYR A 168 -18.08 7.64 4.07
N TYR A 169 -19.20 7.46 3.37
CA TYR A 169 -19.82 8.49 2.55
C TYR A 169 -21.31 8.52 2.88
N ALA A 170 -21.80 9.69 3.28
CA ALA A 170 -23.22 9.90 3.59
C ALA A 170 -23.63 11.32 3.20
N ASP A 171 -24.88 11.55 2.88
CA ASP A 171 -25.45 12.90 2.77
C ASP A 171 -25.58 13.58 4.15
N ASP A 172 -25.85 12.79 5.19
CA ASP A 172 -25.76 13.14 6.61
C ASP A 172 -24.93 12.08 7.36
N CYS A 173 -23.70 12.42 7.72
CA CYS A 173 -22.77 11.51 8.41
C CYS A 173 -23.17 11.20 9.86
N LEU A 174 -23.87 12.12 10.53
CA LEU A 174 -24.29 11.94 11.91
C LEU A 174 -25.46 10.97 11.98
N ASP A 175 -26.45 11.13 11.10
CA ASP A 175 -27.59 10.22 11.00
C ASP A 175 -27.16 8.81 10.55
N ALA A 176 -26.36 8.70 9.48
CA ALA A 176 -26.05 7.41 8.87
C ALA A 176 -25.05 6.56 9.67
N PHE A 177 -24.04 7.18 10.29
CA PHE A 177 -22.91 6.47 10.89
C PHE A 177 -22.53 6.98 12.29
N ASN A 178 -23.26 7.95 12.85
CA ASN A 178 -22.91 8.62 14.11
C ASN A 178 -21.48 9.19 14.08
N MET A 179 -21.09 9.77 12.94
CA MET A 179 -19.77 10.36 12.72
C MET A 179 -19.87 11.84 12.35
N GLN A 180 -18.97 12.65 12.88
CA GLN A 180 -18.84 14.05 12.45
C GLN A 180 -18.31 14.11 11.00
N PRO A 181 -18.92 14.93 10.11
CA PRO A 181 -18.45 15.06 8.74
C PRO A 181 -17.08 15.74 8.70
N LYS A 182 -16.15 15.17 7.93
CA LYS A 182 -14.80 15.70 7.74
C LYS A 182 -14.36 15.60 6.29
N ARG A 183 -13.35 16.41 5.93
CA ARG A 183 -12.62 16.27 4.67
C ARG A 183 -11.17 15.94 4.98
N VAL A 184 -10.50 15.25 4.06
CA VAL A 184 -9.10 14.86 4.23
C VAL A 184 -8.18 16.07 4.48
N ARG A 185 -8.44 17.19 3.79
CA ARG A 185 -7.69 18.46 3.98
C ARG A 185 -7.78 19.04 5.40
N ASP A 186 -8.79 18.65 6.18
CA ASP A 186 -9.01 19.12 7.54
C ASP A 186 -8.32 18.19 8.58
N LEU A 187 -7.63 17.12 8.13
CA LEU A 187 -6.91 16.19 9.01
C LEU A 187 -5.53 16.72 9.37
N SER A 188 -5.13 16.50 10.62
CA SER A 188 -3.75 16.77 11.06
C SER A 188 -2.78 15.69 10.53
N PRO A 189 -1.49 16.01 10.36
CA PRO A 189 -0.47 15.03 9.94
C PRO A 189 -0.43 13.76 10.83
N THR A 190 -0.70 13.91 12.12
CA THR A 190 -0.75 12.80 13.09
C THR A 190 -1.95 11.87 12.92
N ASN A 191 -3.05 12.37 12.33
CA ASN A 191 -4.30 11.65 12.13
C ASN A 191 -4.58 11.37 10.65
N ILE A 192 -3.55 11.41 9.79
CA ILE A 192 -3.74 11.33 8.35
C ILE A 192 -4.22 9.95 7.86
N THR A 193 -4.07 8.91 8.69
CA THR A 193 -4.58 7.55 8.45
C THR A 193 -5.94 7.32 9.09
N ARG A 194 -6.55 8.36 9.69
CA ARG A 194 -7.88 8.26 10.30
C ARG A 194 -8.94 8.02 9.23
N VAL A 195 -9.80 7.04 9.51
CA VAL A 195 -11.04 6.80 8.75
C VAL A 195 -12.04 7.88 9.12
N ILE A 196 -12.64 8.50 8.10
CA ILE A 196 -13.58 9.61 8.25
C ILE A 196 -14.90 9.29 7.54
N CYS A 197 -15.95 10.04 7.90
CA CYS A 197 -17.14 10.17 7.08
C CYS A 197 -17.09 11.52 6.36
N THR A 198 -17.40 11.51 5.06
CA THR A 198 -17.44 12.74 4.25
C THR A 198 -18.78 12.88 3.54
N GLU A 199 -19.28 14.12 3.51
CA GLU A 199 -20.55 14.47 2.86
C GLU A 199 -20.34 15.10 1.47
N GLN A 200 -19.07 15.31 1.08
CA GLN A 200 -18.68 15.99 -0.15
C GLN A 200 -19.19 15.29 -1.41
N TYR A 201 -19.33 13.96 -1.38
CA TYR A 201 -19.69 13.16 -2.55
C TYR A 201 -21.09 12.54 -2.50
N SER A 202 -21.85 12.77 -1.43
CA SER A 202 -23.19 12.18 -1.24
C SER A 202 -24.31 13.22 -1.12
N ARG A 203 -23.99 14.47 -0.74
CA ARG A 203 -24.98 15.55 -0.77
C ARG A 203 -25.43 15.85 -2.20
N TRP A 204 -26.74 16.11 -2.35
CA TRP A 204 -27.38 16.36 -3.65
C TRP A 204 -26.97 17.70 -4.29
N VAL A 205 -26.58 18.70 -3.49
CA VAL A 205 -26.15 20.01 -3.99
C VAL A 205 -24.92 19.82 -4.90
N GLY A 206 -25.04 20.12 -6.19
CA GLY A 206 -23.99 19.89 -7.20
C GLY A 206 -24.01 18.51 -7.89
N SER A 207 -24.88 17.60 -7.45
CA SER A 207 -24.92 16.19 -7.90
C SER A 207 -25.35 16.00 -9.37
N LYS A 208 -25.98 17.00 -10.02
CA LYS A 208 -26.37 16.88 -11.43
C LYS A 208 -25.16 16.80 -12.38
N ASN A 209 -24.02 17.40 -12.01
CA ASN A 209 -22.83 17.44 -12.86
C ASN A 209 -21.66 16.62 -12.29
N GLU A 210 -21.73 16.20 -11.02
CA GLU A 210 -20.68 15.45 -10.35
C GLU A 210 -21.04 13.96 -10.23
N LYS A 211 -20.51 13.16 -11.15
CA LYS A 211 -20.66 11.70 -11.18
C LYS A 211 -19.67 10.95 -10.28
N ASN A 212 -18.59 11.62 -9.87
CA ASN A 212 -17.45 10.97 -9.23
C ASN A 212 -17.54 10.97 -7.70
N VAL A 213 -17.29 9.80 -7.11
CA VAL A 213 -16.92 9.61 -5.70
C VAL A 213 -15.43 9.30 -5.64
N LYS A 214 -14.70 9.94 -4.71
CA LYS A 214 -13.25 9.78 -4.58
C LYS A 214 -12.85 9.24 -3.22
N PHE A 215 -11.76 8.48 -3.19
CA PHE A 215 -10.97 8.27 -1.98
C PHE A 215 -9.64 9.03 -2.14
N GLU A 216 -9.45 10.08 -1.33
CA GLU A 216 -8.44 11.10 -1.59
C GLU A 216 -7.05 10.71 -1.06
N VAL A 217 -6.29 9.97 -1.87
CA VAL A 217 -4.90 9.58 -1.61
C VAL A 217 -3.96 10.77 -1.81
N ARG A 218 -4.11 11.51 -2.91
CA ARG A 218 -3.27 12.69 -3.21
C ARG A 218 -3.37 13.73 -2.12
N SER A 219 -4.57 13.96 -1.58
CA SER A 219 -4.78 14.90 -0.48
C SER A 219 -4.06 14.45 0.81
N ARG A 220 -4.01 13.13 1.07
CA ARG A 220 -3.26 12.59 2.21
C ARG A 220 -1.74 12.71 2.00
N PHE A 221 -1.26 12.47 0.79
CA PHE A 221 0.16 12.66 0.45
C PHE A 221 0.58 14.14 0.50
N ALA A 222 -0.28 15.05 0.06
CA ALA A 222 0.00 16.48 0.02
C ALA A 222 0.27 17.09 1.40
N VAL A 223 -0.22 16.48 2.48
CA VAL A 223 0.09 16.89 3.86
C VAL A 223 1.60 16.80 4.15
N PHE A 224 2.32 15.86 3.52
CA PHE A 224 3.76 15.70 3.70
C PHE A 224 4.57 16.22 2.50
N ALA A 225 4.04 16.07 1.29
CA ALA A 225 4.74 16.40 0.04
C ALA A 225 4.43 17.79 -0.53
N GLY A 226 3.57 18.55 0.14
CA GLY A 226 3.02 19.81 -0.35
C GLY A 226 1.93 19.63 -1.41
N PRO A 227 1.19 20.72 -1.75
CA PRO A 227 0.01 20.66 -2.61
C PRO A 227 0.30 20.19 -4.05
N ARG A 228 1.52 20.41 -4.54
CA ARG A 228 1.95 19.98 -5.88
C ARG A 228 2.68 18.63 -5.88
N LEU A 229 2.76 17.94 -4.73
CA LEU A 229 3.50 16.69 -4.55
C LEU A 229 4.99 16.79 -4.99
N GLN A 230 5.61 17.95 -4.78
CA GLN A 230 7.01 18.18 -5.18
C GLN A 230 8.00 17.75 -4.10
N GLN A 231 7.61 17.77 -2.81
CA GLN A 231 8.48 17.43 -1.68
C GLN A 231 8.37 15.93 -1.34
N MET A 232 8.61 15.05 -2.31
CA MET A 232 8.46 13.60 -2.14
C MET A 232 9.37 13.01 -1.07
N ASP A 233 10.57 13.57 -0.86
CA ASP A 233 11.51 13.13 0.19
C ASP A 233 10.88 13.16 1.60
N ASN A 234 10.07 14.18 1.88
CA ASN A 234 9.34 14.30 3.15
C ASN A 234 8.29 13.19 3.29
N LEU A 235 7.57 12.88 2.20
CA LEU A 235 6.59 11.79 2.19
C LEU A 235 7.27 10.44 2.43
N TYR A 236 8.36 10.14 1.72
CA TYR A 236 9.09 8.89 1.90
C TYR A 236 9.69 8.75 3.31
N THR A 237 10.26 9.82 3.84
CA THR A 237 10.74 9.85 5.23
C THR A 237 9.61 9.51 6.21
N ARG A 238 8.39 9.99 5.96
CA ARG A 238 7.21 9.67 6.77
C ARG A 238 6.68 8.26 6.53
N MET A 239 6.74 7.74 5.31
CA MET A 239 6.36 6.35 5.01
C MET A 239 7.21 5.33 5.79
N GLU A 240 8.49 5.64 6.03
CA GLU A 240 9.38 4.80 6.86
C GLU A 240 9.21 5.05 8.37
N SER A 241 9.13 6.33 8.79
CA SER A 241 9.14 6.68 10.23
C SER A 241 7.77 6.62 10.91
N MET A 242 6.67 6.82 10.18
CA MET A 242 5.32 6.83 10.73
C MET A 242 4.69 5.43 10.63
N LYS A 243 4.52 4.79 11.79
CA LYS A 243 3.90 3.48 11.89
C LYS A 243 2.51 3.45 11.23
N GLY A 244 2.30 2.49 10.34
CA GLY A 244 1.01 2.25 9.69
C GLY A 244 0.67 3.17 8.53
N LEU A 245 1.48 4.20 8.21
CA LEU A 245 1.20 5.08 7.07
C LEU A 245 1.28 4.31 5.74
N ARG A 246 2.34 3.55 5.50
CA ARG A 246 2.47 2.70 4.30
C ARG A 246 1.37 1.64 4.21
N ASP A 247 1.10 0.97 5.34
CA ASP A 247 0.05 -0.07 5.41
C ASP A 247 -1.36 0.50 5.23
N PHE A 248 -1.58 1.79 5.55
CA PHE A 248 -2.85 2.46 5.28
C PHE A 248 -3.16 2.52 3.79
N PHE A 249 -2.17 2.67 2.91
CA PHE A 249 -2.34 2.66 1.45
C PHE A 249 -2.19 1.28 0.82
N THR A 250 -1.79 0.28 1.61
CA THR A 250 -1.72 -1.11 1.17
C THR A 250 -3.10 -1.76 1.23
N PHE A 251 -3.40 -2.63 0.26
CA PHE A 251 -4.61 -3.47 0.22
C PHE A 251 -4.41 -4.69 -0.70
N THR A 252 -5.28 -5.69 -0.55
CA THR A 252 -5.41 -6.87 -1.44
C THR A 252 -6.78 -6.89 -2.11
N ASN A 253 -7.82 -6.45 -1.40
CA ASN A 253 -9.17 -6.31 -1.93
C ASN A 253 -9.78 -4.99 -1.46
N LEU A 254 -10.72 -4.50 -2.24
CA LEU A 254 -11.59 -3.38 -1.89
C LEU A 254 -13.04 -3.86 -1.97
N ARG A 255 -13.92 -3.27 -1.15
CA ARG A 255 -15.34 -3.56 -1.22
C ARG A 255 -16.14 -2.28 -1.09
N LEU A 256 -16.96 -2.01 -2.11
CA LEU A 256 -17.97 -0.96 -2.07
C LEU A 256 -19.23 -1.56 -1.45
N ARG A 257 -19.71 -0.98 -0.36
CA ARG A 257 -21.00 -1.30 0.25
C ARG A 257 -21.96 -0.16 -0.04
N LEU A 258 -22.83 -0.36 -1.01
CA LEU A 258 -23.87 0.59 -1.38
C LEU A 258 -25.08 0.35 -0.47
N LEU A 259 -25.47 1.38 0.31
CA LEU A 259 -26.47 1.24 1.37
C LEU A 259 -27.76 2.01 1.08
N ARG A 260 -27.67 3.16 0.40
CA ARG A 260 -28.84 3.93 -0.07
C ARG A 260 -28.56 4.63 -1.41
N PRO A 261 -29.44 4.51 -2.43
CA PRO A 261 -29.22 5.12 -3.74
C PRO A 261 -29.38 6.64 -3.71
N ALA A 262 -29.17 7.28 -4.86
CA ALA A 262 -29.41 8.71 -5.02
C ALA A 262 -30.89 9.04 -4.83
N LEU A 263 -31.24 10.04 -4.01
CA LEU A 263 -32.64 10.41 -3.76
C LEU A 263 -33.12 11.65 -4.52
N GLY A 264 -32.24 12.37 -5.19
CA GLY A 264 -32.61 13.63 -5.86
C GLY A 264 -32.75 14.82 -4.91
N GLY A 265 -32.22 14.73 -3.68
CA GLY A 265 -32.32 15.80 -2.68
C GLY A 265 -33.73 16.00 -2.11
N THR A 266 -34.60 15.00 -2.26
CA THR A 266 -35.97 14.99 -1.78
C THR A 266 -36.30 13.62 -1.19
N TYR A 267 -37.49 13.49 -0.61
CA TYR A 267 -38.00 12.22 -0.10
C TYR A 267 -38.19 11.20 -1.22
N VAL A 268 -38.20 9.92 -0.86
CA VAL A 268 -38.48 8.84 -1.82
C VAL A 268 -39.90 9.02 -2.39
N GLN A 269 -40.00 9.16 -3.71
CA GLN A 269 -41.27 9.20 -4.41
C GLN A 269 -41.76 7.77 -4.66
N ARG A 270 -42.70 7.31 -3.84
CA ARG A 270 -43.20 5.93 -3.87
C ARG A 270 -43.95 5.58 -5.15
N ASP A 271 -44.51 6.57 -5.84
CA ASP A 271 -45.24 6.37 -7.10
C ASP A 271 -44.30 6.06 -8.28
N ASN A 272 -43.01 6.38 -8.16
CA ASN A 272 -42.02 6.12 -9.19
C ASN A 272 -40.71 5.61 -8.59
N LEU A 273 -40.67 4.32 -8.27
CA LEU A 273 -39.48 3.64 -7.73
C LEU A 273 -38.45 3.26 -8.81
N LEU A 274 -38.83 3.35 -10.09
CA LEU A 274 -38.01 2.95 -11.24
C LEU A 274 -36.80 3.86 -11.49
N LYS A 275 -36.78 5.04 -10.86
CA LYS A 275 -35.68 6.01 -10.93
C LYS A 275 -34.60 5.82 -9.86
N TYR A 276 -34.79 4.87 -8.94
CA TYR A 276 -33.85 4.61 -7.85
C TYR A 276 -33.12 3.29 -8.08
N PHE A 277 -31.85 3.38 -8.46
CA PHE A 277 -30.95 2.24 -8.66
C PHE A 277 -29.51 2.74 -8.58
N TYR A 278 -28.55 1.82 -8.61
CA TYR A 278 -27.14 2.16 -8.78
C TYR A 278 -26.70 1.88 -10.20
N ALA A 279 -25.91 2.78 -10.77
CA ALA A 279 -25.24 2.59 -12.05
C ALA A 279 -23.79 3.09 -11.95
N ILE A 280 -22.83 2.21 -12.22
CA ILE A 280 -21.39 2.52 -12.13
C ILE A 280 -20.76 2.29 -13.50
N SER A 281 -20.20 3.33 -14.09
CA SER A 281 -19.53 3.27 -15.40
C SER A 281 -18.07 2.89 -15.28
N ASN A 282 -17.35 3.39 -14.29
CA ASN A 282 -15.92 3.10 -14.19
C ASN A 282 -15.45 3.11 -12.73
N ILE A 283 -14.57 2.16 -12.40
CA ILE A 283 -13.81 2.14 -11.16
C ILE A 283 -12.32 2.17 -11.52
N ASP A 284 -11.68 3.31 -11.29
CA ASP A 284 -10.25 3.48 -11.52
C ASP A 284 -9.48 3.39 -10.20
N VAL A 285 -8.47 2.51 -10.18
CA VAL A 285 -7.66 2.21 -8.99
C VAL A 285 -6.18 2.38 -9.34
N PRO A 286 -5.64 3.62 -9.27
CA PRO A 286 -4.22 3.87 -9.51
C PRO A 286 -3.36 3.33 -8.36
N ALA A 287 -2.58 2.29 -8.64
CA ALA A 287 -1.75 1.62 -7.65
C ALA A 287 -0.50 1.00 -8.27
N ARG A 288 0.39 0.51 -7.42
CA ARG A 288 1.54 -0.33 -7.80
C ARG A 288 1.56 -1.60 -6.97
N CYS A 289 2.24 -2.63 -7.47
CA CYS A 289 2.46 -3.85 -6.71
C CYS A 289 3.35 -3.57 -5.48
N LYS A 290 2.93 -4.04 -4.31
CA LYS A 290 3.79 -4.08 -3.12
C LYS A 290 4.91 -5.11 -3.34
N CYS A 291 6.14 -4.65 -3.52
CA CYS A 291 7.31 -5.54 -3.66
C CYS A 291 8.35 -5.31 -2.56
N ASN A 292 7.95 -4.66 -1.46
CA ASN A 292 8.79 -4.35 -0.30
C ASN A 292 10.14 -3.69 -0.67
N LEU A 293 10.13 -2.85 -1.70
CA LEU A 293 11.31 -2.19 -2.26
C LEU A 293 12.41 -3.13 -2.82
N HIS A 294 12.05 -4.34 -3.25
CA HIS A 294 12.97 -5.32 -3.85
C HIS A 294 12.60 -5.75 -5.28
N ALA A 295 11.75 -5.02 -5.99
CA ALA A 295 11.50 -5.28 -7.41
C ALA A 295 11.04 -4.01 -8.13
N SER A 296 11.58 -3.77 -9.32
CA SER A 296 11.14 -2.69 -10.21
C SER A 296 10.08 -3.14 -11.23
N GLN A 297 9.80 -4.44 -11.30
CA GLN A 297 8.82 -5.00 -12.23
C GLN A 297 7.80 -5.89 -11.52
N CYS A 298 6.55 -5.80 -11.97
CA CYS A 298 5.46 -6.67 -11.55
C CYS A 298 4.77 -7.19 -12.81
N LEU A 299 4.79 -8.51 -12.99
CA LEU A 299 4.31 -9.16 -14.21
C LEU A 299 3.14 -10.09 -13.89
N LEU A 300 2.27 -10.31 -14.87
CA LEU A 300 1.21 -11.29 -14.78
C LEU A 300 1.78 -12.69 -15.05
N VAL A 301 1.81 -13.54 -14.03
CA VAL A 301 2.29 -14.93 -14.10
C VAL A 301 1.16 -15.85 -13.63
N ASP A 302 0.76 -16.79 -14.47
CA ASP A 302 -0.36 -17.72 -14.22
C ASP A 302 -1.65 -17.00 -13.78
N GLY A 303 -1.97 -15.90 -14.48
CA GLY A 303 -3.17 -15.10 -14.22
C GLY A 303 -3.14 -14.27 -12.93
N ASN A 304 -2.01 -14.20 -12.23
CA ASN A 304 -1.83 -13.39 -11.02
C ASN A 304 -0.64 -12.45 -11.15
N LEU A 305 -0.77 -11.22 -10.65
CA LEU A 305 0.35 -10.28 -10.59
C LEU A 305 1.39 -10.81 -9.58
N GLN A 306 2.67 -10.77 -9.95
CA GLN A 306 3.79 -11.19 -9.12
C GLN A 306 5.00 -10.26 -9.31
N CYS A 307 5.69 -9.94 -8.22
CA CYS A 307 6.92 -9.16 -8.27
C CYS A 307 8.07 -9.98 -8.86
N GLN A 308 8.86 -9.39 -9.76
CA GLN A 308 10.13 -9.97 -10.22
C GLN A 308 11.22 -9.66 -9.19
N CYS A 309 11.29 -10.49 -8.15
CA CYS A 309 12.11 -10.21 -6.97
C CYS A 309 13.62 -10.21 -7.23
N GLU A 310 14.26 -9.11 -6.85
CA GLU A 310 15.70 -8.89 -6.79
C GLU A 310 16.20 -9.00 -5.34
N HIS A 311 17.42 -8.54 -5.06
CA HIS A 311 17.99 -8.47 -3.71
C HIS A 311 18.01 -9.83 -2.97
N ASN A 312 18.07 -10.92 -3.75
CA ASN A 312 17.99 -12.30 -3.26
C ASN A 312 16.73 -12.58 -2.41
N THR A 313 15.63 -11.90 -2.74
CA THR A 313 14.31 -12.12 -2.13
C THR A 313 13.40 -12.96 -3.03
N THR A 314 12.34 -13.50 -2.45
CA THR A 314 11.33 -14.32 -3.13
C THR A 314 9.98 -14.21 -2.42
N GLY A 315 8.96 -14.89 -2.96
CA GLY A 315 7.57 -14.70 -2.60
C GLY A 315 6.90 -13.63 -3.43
N GLN A 316 5.57 -13.61 -3.40
CA GLN A 316 4.76 -12.77 -4.28
C GLN A 316 5.01 -11.26 -4.10
N ASP A 317 5.38 -10.85 -2.89
CA ASP A 317 5.67 -9.46 -2.51
C ASP A 317 7.16 -9.26 -2.18
N CYS A 318 8.04 -10.23 -2.49
CA CYS A 318 9.45 -10.23 -2.10
C CYS A 318 9.68 -10.20 -0.57
N GLN A 319 8.77 -10.83 0.17
CA GLN A 319 8.66 -10.78 1.63
C GLN A 319 9.52 -11.80 2.39
N ARG A 320 10.38 -12.55 1.70
CA ARG A 320 11.26 -13.57 2.29
C ARG A 320 12.54 -13.69 1.48
N CYS A 321 13.60 -14.19 2.09
CA CYS A 321 14.85 -14.46 1.39
C CYS A 321 14.74 -15.75 0.55
N LYS A 322 15.47 -15.82 -0.58
CA LYS A 322 15.64 -17.05 -1.37
C LYS A 322 16.31 -18.13 -0.52
N LYS A 323 16.05 -19.41 -0.84
CA LYS A 323 16.74 -20.54 -0.19
C LYS A 323 18.26 -20.36 -0.38
N GLY A 324 19.02 -20.51 0.71
CA GLY A 324 20.48 -20.25 0.72
C GLY A 324 20.86 -18.83 1.15
N PHE A 325 19.96 -17.85 1.01
CA PHE A 325 20.14 -16.51 1.54
C PHE A 325 19.42 -16.42 2.88
N LYS A 326 20.16 -16.46 3.99
CA LYS A 326 19.60 -16.34 5.34
C LYS A 326 20.21 -15.14 6.06
N ALA A 327 19.57 -13.98 5.97
CA ALA A 327 19.80 -12.92 6.93
C ALA A 327 19.38 -13.41 8.33
N LYS A 328 19.95 -12.85 9.41
CA LYS A 328 19.41 -13.05 10.77
C LYS A 328 17.89 -12.75 10.82
N SER A 329 17.42 -11.81 10.00
CA SER A 329 16.01 -11.51 9.74
C SER A 329 15.85 -10.84 8.38
N TRP A 330 14.84 -11.21 7.58
CA TRP A 330 14.47 -10.46 6.37
C TRP A 330 14.07 -9.01 6.72
N LYS A 331 14.43 -8.06 5.85
CA LYS A 331 14.04 -6.65 5.95
C LYS A 331 13.61 -6.16 4.58
N ALA A 332 12.52 -5.40 4.52
CA ALA A 332 12.16 -4.63 3.33
C ALA A 332 13.28 -3.63 2.99
N GLY A 333 13.39 -3.24 1.73
CA GLY A 333 14.15 -2.04 1.38
C GLY A 333 13.56 -0.80 2.08
N SER A 334 14.34 0.27 2.12
CA SER A 334 13.95 1.55 2.71
C SER A 334 14.17 2.67 1.70
N TYR A 335 13.27 3.65 1.67
CA TYR A 335 13.44 4.85 0.86
C TYR A 335 14.61 5.74 1.33
N LEU A 336 15.18 5.48 2.51
CA LEU A 336 16.24 6.28 3.10
C LEU A 336 17.62 5.58 3.02
N PRO A 337 18.71 6.35 2.81
CA PRO A 337 18.74 7.80 2.57
C PRO A 337 18.35 8.14 1.12
N THR A 338 17.71 9.29 0.90
CA THR A 338 17.42 9.78 -0.45
C THR A 338 18.73 10.17 -1.16
N PRO A 339 18.83 10.04 -2.50
CA PRO A 339 17.76 9.69 -3.45
C PRO A 339 17.61 8.20 -3.76
N ASN A 340 18.56 7.34 -3.37
CA ASN A 340 18.63 5.94 -3.83
C ASN A 340 18.04 4.92 -2.84
N GLY A 341 17.82 5.33 -1.59
CA GLY A 341 17.36 4.45 -0.52
C GLY A 341 18.39 3.38 -0.16
N THR A 342 17.95 2.40 0.63
CA THR A 342 18.74 1.22 1.00
C THR A 342 18.01 -0.05 0.58
N PRO A 343 18.68 -0.98 -0.13
CA PRO A 343 18.04 -2.21 -0.56
C PRO A 343 17.84 -3.22 0.58
N ASN A 344 18.51 -3.03 1.73
CA ASN A 344 18.51 -3.94 2.87
C ASN A 344 18.70 -5.42 2.47
N THR A 345 19.62 -5.66 1.53
CA THR A 345 19.94 -7.00 1.03
C THR A 345 20.43 -7.89 2.17
N SER A 346 20.11 -9.18 2.10
CA SER A 346 20.67 -10.16 3.02
C SER A 346 22.20 -10.20 2.85
N ASN A 347 22.95 -9.81 3.87
CA ASN A 347 24.42 -9.87 3.88
C ASN A 347 24.89 -11.31 3.56
N VAL A 348 25.44 -11.52 2.37
CA VAL A 348 26.05 -12.79 1.95
C VAL A 348 27.45 -12.47 1.45
N CYS A 349 28.46 -13.17 1.99
CA CYS A 349 29.87 -12.76 1.90
C CYS A 349 30.66 -13.44 0.76
N ASP A 350 30.09 -14.46 0.08
CA ASP A 350 30.70 -15.15 -1.08
C ASP A 350 29.66 -15.91 -1.95
N GLU A 351 30.13 -16.50 -3.07
CA GLU A 351 29.35 -17.35 -3.99
C GLU A 351 28.85 -18.66 -3.36
N GLU A 352 29.47 -19.09 -2.24
CA GLU A 352 29.10 -20.29 -1.48
C GLU A 352 28.01 -20.02 -0.42
N MET A 353 27.51 -18.78 -0.36
CA MET A 353 26.46 -18.31 0.55
C MET A 353 26.86 -18.30 2.02
N LEU A 354 28.16 -18.12 2.31
CA LEU A 354 28.66 -18.12 3.67
C LEU A 354 28.52 -16.73 4.33
N LEU A 355 28.18 -16.77 5.62
CA LEU A 355 28.00 -15.59 6.45
C LEU A 355 29.29 -15.25 7.18
N CYS A 356 29.57 -13.95 7.26
CA CYS A 356 30.57 -13.37 8.14
C CYS A 356 30.21 -13.71 9.61
N GLN A 357 31.09 -14.41 10.32
CA GLN A 357 30.92 -14.89 11.70
C GLN A 357 31.48 -13.88 12.73
N ASN A 358 31.23 -14.10 14.03
CA ASN A 358 31.84 -13.36 15.15
C ASN A 358 31.79 -11.83 15.05
N GLY A 359 30.66 -11.27 14.57
CA GLY A 359 30.49 -9.82 14.41
C GLY A 359 31.17 -9.23 13.17
N GLY A 360 31.69 -10.08 12.26
CA GLY A 360 32.21 -9.68 10.96
C GLY A 360 31.16 -8.99 10.09
N THR A 361 31.57 -7.92 9.43
CA THR A 361 30.72 -7.18 8.48
C THR A 361 31.10 -7.55 7.06
N CYS A 362 30.11 -7.92 6.26
CA CYS A 362 30.32 -8.19 4.85
C CYS A 362 30.68 -6.90 4.11
N PHE A 363 31.82 -6.89 3.43
CA PHE A 363 32.23 -5.79 2.60
C PHE A 363 32.13 -6.20 1.14
N GLN A 364 31.30 -5.47 0.39
CA GLN A 364 31.09 -5.63 -1.04
C GLN A 364 30.70 -7.05 -1.49
N ASN A 365 30.06 -7.85 -0.61
CA ASN A 365 29.66 -9.24 -0.88
C ASN A 365 30.79 -10.18 -1.33
N GLN A 366 32.05 -9.84 -0.99
CA GLN A 366 33.24 -10.60 -1.40
C GLN A 366 34.14 -10.98 -0.24
N LYS A 367 34.19 -10.16 0.81
CA LYS A 367 35.07 -10.41 1.96
C LYS A 367 34.45 -9.98 3.28
N CYS A 368 34.79 -10.70 4.34
CA CYS A 368 34.36 -10.38 5.68
C CYS A 368 35.38 -9.44 6.34
N ILE A 369 34.95 -8.25 6.74
CA ILE A 369 35.73 -7.37 7.62
C ILE A 369 35.52 -7.84 9.05
N CYS A 370 36.58 -8.37 9.65
CA CYS A 370 36.54 -8.94 10.99
C CYS A 370 36.80 -7.88 12.07
N PRO A 371 36.11 -7.94 13.22
CA PRO A 371 36.50 -7.20 14.40
C PRO A 371 37.94 -7.55 14.80
N PRO A 372 38.64 -6.67 15.55
CA PRO A 372 40.07 -6.81 15.85
C PRO A 372 40.44 -8.10 16.59
N GLU A 373 39.48 -8.81 17.17
CA GLU A 373 39.67 -10.08 17.89
C GLU A 373 39.54 -11.32 16.99
N PHE A 374 39.11 -11.16 15.74
CA PHE A 374 38.82 -12.28 14.83
C PHE A 374 39.57 -12.14 13.49
N LYS A 375 39.79 -13.28 12.82
CA LYS A 375 40.46 -13.45 11.53
C LYS A 375 39.84 -14.60 10.73
N GLY A 376 40.33 -14.80 9.51
CA GLY A 376 39.81 -15.82 8.58
C GLY A 376 38.82 -15.23 7.59
N VAL A 377 38.60 -15.96 6.48
CA VAL A 377 37.78 -15.52 5.33
C VAL A 377 36.36 -15.11 5.75
N LEU A 378 35.82 -15.77 6.77
CA LEU A 378 34.51 -15.54 7.36
C LEU A 378 34.58 -14.99 8.79
N CYS A 379 35.72 -14.47 9.25
CA CYS A 379 35.93 -14.10 10.65
C CYS A 379 35.70 -15.25 11.65
N GLN A 380 35.89 -16.48 11.17
CA GLN A 380 35.59 -17.70 11.91
C GLN A 380 36.67 -18.07 12.93
N GLN A 381 37.86 -17.47 12.87
CA GLN A 381 38.97 -17.74 13.77
C GLN A 381 39.14 -16.59 14.75
N SER A 382 39.41 -16.87 16.02
CA SER A 382 39.95 -15.86 16.94
C SER A 382 41.40 -15.53 16.54
N ARG A 383 41.81 -14.28 16.73
CA ARG A 383 43.22 -13.89 16.63
C ARG A 383 44.03 -14.37 17.83
N CYS A 384 43.37 -14.68 18.95
CA CYS A 384 43.97 -15.27 20.13
C CYS A 384 44.14 -16.79 19.94
N GLU A 385 45.17 -17.22 19.21
CA GLU A 385 45.69 -18.60 19.32
C GLU A 385 47.23 -18.59 19.32
N ALA A 386 47.76 -19.18 20.41
CA ALA A 386 49.15 -19.50 20.73
C ALA A 386 50.14 -18.32 20.90
N GLY A 387 50.01 -17.61 22.03
CA GLY A 387 51.17 -16.98 22.69
C GLY A 387 51.39 -15.50 22.39
N LYS A 388 50.51 -14.63 22.89
CA LYS A 388 50.82 -13.34 23.56
C LYS A 388 49.53 -12.56 23.83
N ASP A 389 49.33 -12.25 25.11
CA ASP A 389 48.43 -11.26 25.74
C ASP A 389 47.22 -10.76 24.95
N CYS A 390 46.07 -11.41 25.15
CA CYS A 390 44.76 -10.77 24.96
C CYS A 390 44.34 -10.17 26.31
N ASN A 391 44.70 -8.89 26.54
CA ASN A 391 44.31 -8.16 27.74
C ASN A 391 42.81 -7.82 27.73
N SER A 392 42.20 -8.13 28.86
CA SER A 392 40.81 -8.04 29.27
C SER A 392 40.17 -6.65 29.19
N ALA A 393 38.95 -6.60 28.66
CA ALA A 393 37.80 -5.90 29.24
C ALA A 393 36.54 -6.45 28.53
N SER A 394 35.48 -6.94 29.15
CA SER A 394 34.96 -6.71 30.49
C SER A 394 33.88 -7.77 30.77
N SER A 395 34.13 -8.68 31.70
CA SER A 395 33.05 -9.31 32.46
C SER A 395 32.99 -8.58 33.79
N LEU A 396 31.92 -7.81 33.99
CA LEU A 396 31.43 -7.60 35.34
C LEU A 396 31.26 -8.99 35.96
N ASP A 397 31.97 -9.30 37.03
CA ASP A 397 31.32 -9.59 38.31
C ASP A 397 32.31 -9.97 39.42
N LEU A 398 31.97 -9.46 40.60
CA LEU A 398 32.49 -9.73 41.94
C LEU A 398 33.91 -9.25 42.30
N SER A 399 33.91 -8.02 42.83
CA SER A 399 34.95 -7.39 43.63
C SER A 399 35.59 -8.35 44.66
N THR A 400 36.86 -8.68 44.43
CA THR A 400 37.77 -9.32 45.38
C THR A 400 38.06 -8.46 46.61
N ALA A 401 37.62 -7.19 46.63
CA ALA A 401 37.73 -6.33 47.81
C ALA A 401 36.73 -6.71 48.93
N LEU A 402 35.62 -7.40 48.63
CA LEU A 402 34.70 -7.88 49.67
C LEU A 402 35.21 -9.15 50.39
N LEU A 403 35.98 -9.99 49.70
CA LEU A 403 36.58 -11.21 50.27
C LEU A 403 37.79 -10.91 51.16
N LEU A 404 38.58 -9.88 50.83
CA LEU A 404 39.71 -9.43 51.66
C LEU A 404 39.26 -8.70 52.95
N LEU A 405 38.11 -8.01 52.94
CA LEU A 405 37.55 -7.43 54.17
C LEU A 405 36.94 -8.50 55.11
N CYS A 406 36.41 -9.61 54.59
CA CYS A 406 35.87 -10.69 55.43
C CYS A 406 36.96 -11.55 56.09
N THR A 407 38.10 -11.78 55.43
CA THR A 407 39.21 -12.57 56.00
C THR A 407 40.03 -11.82 57.05
N LEU A 408 40.08 -10.48 56.98
CA LEU A 408 40.72 -9.65 58.02
C LEU A 408 39.85 -9.49 59.27
N LEU A 409 38.52 -9.49 59.15
CA LEU A 409 37.62 -9.42 60.31
C LEU A 409 37.63 -10.74 61.13
N THR A 410 37.75 -11.89 60.47
CA THR A 410 37.83 -13.20 61.15
C THR A 410 39.16 -13.43 61.86
N HIS A 411 40.26 -12.79 61.40
CA HIS A 411 41.56 -12.87 62.09
C HIS A 411 41.72 -11.87 63.25
N LEU A 412 41.01 -10.73 63.25
CA LEU A 412 41.00 -9.81 64.39
C LEU A 412 40.07 -10.24 65.54
N LEU A 413 39.06 -11.08 65.28
CA LEU A 413 38.15 -11.63 66.30
C LEU A 413 38.69 -12.90 66.98
N ALA A 414 39.78 -13.51 66.47
CA ALA A 414 40.37 -14.73 67.00
C ALA A 414 41.58 -14.50 67.95
N THR A 415 41.97 -13.25 68.23
CA THR A 415 43.11 -12.92 69.12
C THR A 415 42.74 -12.01 70.30
N LEU A 416 41.45 -11.81 70.58
CA LEU A 416 40.95 -11.07 71.74
C LEU A 416 39.97 -11.93 72.55
N SER A 417 40.51 -12.90 73.30
CA SER A 417 39.89 -13.34 74.55
C SER A 417 40.98 -13.40 75.61
N PRO A 418 41.07 -12.40 76.51
CA PRO A 418 41.75 -12.56 77.77
C PRO A 418 40.80 -13.27 78.75
N HIS A 419 41.35 -14.24 79.49
CA HIS A 419 40.92 -14.78 80.79
C HIS A 419 39.43 -14.86 81.14
#